data_AF-A0A6V7L4A4-F1
#
_entry.id   AF-A0A6V7L4A4-F1
#
_cell.length_a   1.000
_cell.length_b   1.000
_cell.length_c   1.000
_cell.angle_alpha   90.00
_cell.angle_beta   90.00
_cell.angle_gamma   90.00
#
_symmetry.space_group_name_H-M   'P 1'
#
loop_
_entity.id
_entity.type
_entity.pdbx_description
1 polymer ?
#
loop_
_entity_poly.entity_id
_entity_poly.type
_entity_poly.pdbx_seq_one_letter_code
_entity_poly.pdbx_strand_id
1 'polypeptide(L)'
;CPYLSTHITPAIPVIGSLLFVFVMSALLRTSFSDPGVIPRATPDEAAYIEQQIEVPNSGNSPTYRPPPRTKEILVKGQLVKLKYCFTCKIFRPPRASHCSLCDNCV
;
A
#
# COMPACT_ATOMS: atom_id res chain seq x y z
N CYS A 1 34.46 -15.80 -17.78
CA CYS A 1 35.77 -15.13 -17.91
C CYS A 1 36.91 -16.08 -17.53
N PRO A 2 37.37 -16.96 -18.44
CA PRO A 2 38.46 -17.88 -18.15
C PRO A 2 39.75 -17.12 -17.78
N TYR A 3 40.11 -16.09 -18.56
CA TYR A 3 41.31 -15.27 -18.37
C TYR A 3 41.47 -14.68 -16.96
N LEU A 4 40.38 -14.16 -16.37
CA LEU A 4 40.40 -13.55 -15.04
C LEU A 4 40.57 -14.58 -13.91
N SER A 5 40.07 -15.81 -14.13
CA SER A 5 40.17 -16.92 -13.17
C SER A 5 41.54 -17.60 -13.18
N THR A 6 42.19 -17.70 -14.35
CA THR A 6 43.50 -18.35 -14.48
C THR A 6 44.68 -17.43 -14.21
N HIS A 7 44.58 -16.13 -14.51
CA HIS A 7 45.72 -15.20 -14.41
C HIS A 7 45.71 -14.27 -13.19
N ILE A 8 44.57 -14.09 -12.51
CA ILE A 8 44.46 -13.17 -11.37
C ILE A 8 44.05 -13.92 -10.10
N THR A 9 42.76 -14.21 -9.91
CA THR A 9 42.29 -15.04 -8.80
C THR A 9 40.93 -15.66 -9.12
N PRO A 10 40.69 -16.94 -8.76
CA PRO A 10 39.37 -17.56 -8.90
C PRO A 10 38.32 -16.98 -7.93
N ALA A 11 38.73 -16.18 -6.95
CA ALA A 11 37.83 -15.51 -6.00
C ALA A 11 36.86 -14.53 -6.71
N ILE A 12 37.31 -13.85 -7.76
CA ILE A 12 36.50 -12.85 -8.48
C ILE A 12 35.23 -13.46 -9.10
N PRO A 13 35.29 -14.51 -9.94
CA PRO A 13 34.09 -15.13 -10.47
C PRO A 13 33.21 -15.76 -9.38
N VAL A 14 33.79 -16.31 -8.31
CA VAL A 14 33.02 -16.87 -7.18
C VAL A 14 32.17 -15.80 -6.48
N ILE A 15 32.79 -14.67 -6.11
CA ILE A 15 32.07 -13.56 -5.46
C ILE A 15 31.01 -12.99 -6.41
N GLY A 16 31.35 -12.82 -7.70
CA GLY A 16 30.41 -12.36 -8.72
C GLY A 16 29.19 -13.27 -8.85
N SER A 17 29.38 -14.59 -8.88
CA SER A 17 28.28 -15.56 -8.90
C SER A 17 27.42 -15.50 -7.64
N LEU A 18 28.02 -15.36 -6.45
CA LEU A 18 27.28 -15.24 -5.19
C LEU A 18 26.42 -13.97 -5.15
N LEU A 19 26.99 -12.82 -5.53
CA LEU A 19 26.25 -11.56 -5.60
C LEU A 19 25.14 -11.61 -6.65
N PHE A 20 25.39 -12.24 -7.80
CA PHE A 20 24.37 -12.43 -8.83
C PHE A 20 23.19 -13.25 -8.29
N VAL A 21 23.45 -14.40 -7.65
CA VAL A 21 22.40 -15.23 -7.06
C VAL A 21 21.64 -14.46 -5.99
N PHE A 22 22.34 -13.71 -5.13
CA PHE A 22 21.71 -12.87 -4.11
C PHE A 22 20.77 -11.82 -4.73
N VAL A 23 21.26 -11.04 -5.69
CA VAL A 23 20.47 -9.99 -6.38
C VAL A 23 19.27 -10.61 -7.10
N MET A 24 19.47 -11.71 -7.82
CA MET A 24 18.38 -12.42 -8.49
C MET A 24 17.34 -12.92 -7.49
N SER A 25 17.75 -13.49 -6.35
CA SER A 25 16.82 -13.93 -5.32
C SER A 25 16.04 -12.75 -4.71
N ALA A 26 16.69 -11.62 -4.46
CA ALA A 26 16.07 -10.42 -3.92
C ALA A 26 15.04 -9.85 -4.91
N LEU A 27 15.42 -9.78 -6.20
CA LEU A 27 14.53 -9.35 -7.28
C LEU A 27 13.27 -10.23 -7.32
N LEU A 28 13.45 -11.55 -7.41
CA LEU A 28 12.33 -12.50 -7.47
C LEU A 28 11.42 -12.37 -6.26
N ARG A 29 11.99 -12.24 -5.05
CA ARG A 29 11.20 -12.00 -3.83
C ARG A 29 10.41 -10.71 -3.93
N THR A 30 11.01 -9.59 -4.33
CA THR A 30 10.29 -8.32 -4.45
C THR A 30 9.23 -8.32 -5.56
N SER A 31 9.45 -9.03 -6.66
CA SER A 31 8.54 -9.08 -7.81
C SER A 31 7.32 -9.98 -7.58
N PHE A 32 7.49 -11.05 -6.80
CA PHE A 32 6.43 -12.04 -6.59
C PHE A 32 5.84 -12.02 -5.18
N SER A 33 6.33 -11.15 -4.29
CA SER A 33 5.70 -10.94 -3.00
C SER A 33 4.45 -10.07 -3.15
N ASP A 34 3.44 -10.40 -2.36
CA ASP A 34 2.26 -9.55 -2.22
C ASP A 34 2.69 -8.16 -1.69
N PRO A 35 2.32 -7.05 -2.37
CA PRO A 35 2.60 -5.69 -1.89
C PRO A 35 1.90 -5.34 -0.57
N GLY A 36 1.03 -6.20 -0.06
CA GLY A 36 0.24 -5.99 1.16
C GLY A 36 -1.20 -5.62 0.85
N VAL A 37 -1.87 -6.37 -0.04
CA VAL A 37 -3.26 -6.08 -0.44
C VAL A 37 -4.21 -6.07 0.76
N ILE A 38 -4.87 -4.94 0.95
CA ILE A 38 -5.92 -4.77 1.96
C ILE A 38 -7.24 -5.28 1.35
N PRO A 39 -7.95 -6.21 2.01
CA PRO A 39 -9.21 -6.73 1.51
C PRO A 39 -10.24 -5.61 1.36
N ARG A 40 -11.03 -5.68 0.29
CA ARG A 40 -12.15 -4.75 0.06
C ARG A 40 -13.21 -4.96 1.13
N ALA A 41 -13.93 -3.89 1.47
CA ALA A 41 -15.06 -3.99 2.38
C ALA A 41 -16.13 -4.93 1.79
N THR A 42 -16.76 -5.71 2.67
CA THR A 42 -17.97 -6.44 2.30
C THR A 42 -19.07 -5.46 1.88
N PRO A 43 -20.07 -5.88 1.07
CA PRO A 43 -21.15 -4.97 0.66
C PRO A 43 -21.88 -4.33 1.84
N ASP A 44 -22.07 -5.08 2.93
CA ASP A 44 -22.74 -4.59 4.14
C ASP A 44 -21.88 -3.55 4.89
N GLU A 45 -20.57 -3.80 5.01
CA GLU A 45 -19.62 -2.85 5.61
C GLU A 45 -19.49 -1.58 4.76
N ALA A 46 -19.43 -1.73 3.43
CA ALA A 46 -19.37 -0.61 2.51
C ALA A 46 -20.62 0.28 2.62
N ALA A 47 -21.81 -0.33 2.65
CA ALA A 47 -23.07 0.40 2.83
C ALA A 47 -23.10 1.15 4.16
N TYR A 48 -22.66 0.52 5.25
CA TYR A 48 -22.57 1.18 6.55
C TYR A 48 -21.59 2.35 6.56
N ILE A 49 -20.40 2.17 5.99
CA ILE A 49 -19.38 3.22 5.88
C ILE A 49 -19.88 4.38 5.02
N GLU A 50 -20.57 4.12 3.91
CA GLU A 50 -21.13 5.14 3.04
C GLU A 50 -22.25 5.92 3.72
N GLN A 51 -23.14 5.26 4.46
CA GLN A 51 -24.13 5.93 5.31
C GLN A 51 -23.49 6.86 6.34
N GLN A 52 -22.38 6.44 6.97
CA GLN A 52 -21.63 7.29 7.90
C GLN A 52 -20.96 8.49 7.23
N ILE A 53 -20.57 8.36 5.95
CA ILE A 53 -19.98 9.45 5.17
C ILE A 53 -21.08 10.45 4.77
N GLU A 54 -22.26 9.96 4.36
CA GLU A 54 -23.40 10.80 3.97
C GLU A 54 -23.99 11.60 5.15
N VAL A 55 -23.81 11.13 6.38
CA VAL A 55 -24.31 11.81 7.60
C VAL A 55 -23.11 12.29 8.44
N PRO A 56 -22.70 13.58 8.31
CA PRO A 56 -23.04 14.51 9.38
C PRO A 56 -23.12 15.97 8.91
N ASN A 57 -24.34 16.51 8.73
CA ASN A 57 -24.58 17.95 8.80
C ASN A 57 -26.02 18.27 9.23
N SER A 58 -26.44 17.71 10.37
CA SER A 58 -27.61 18.23 11.09
C SER A 58 -27.18 19.44 11.91
N GLY A 59 -26.99 20.58 11.22
CA GLY A 59 -26.64 21.84 11.86
C GLY A 59 -26.04 22.89 10.91
N ASN A 60 -26.91 23.68 10.26
CA ASN A 60 -26.60 25.00 9.66
C ASN A 60 -25.54 25.08 8.53
N SER A 61 -25.92 24.76 7.29
CA SER A 61 -25.59 25.61 6.11
C SER A 61 -26.22 25.07 4.82
N PRO A 62 -26.82 25.91 3.95
CA PRO A 62 -27.39 25.48 2.66
C PRO A 62 -26.34 25.36 1.54
N THR A 63 -25.05 25.34 1.88
CA THR A 63 -23.99 25.14 0.90
C THR A 63 -23.65 23.65 0.82
N TYR A 64 -23.86 23.06 -0.35
CA TYR A 64 -23.43 21.71 -0.71
C TYR A 64 -21.92 21.56 -0.45
N ARG A 65 -21.58 21.12 0.76
CA ARG A 65 -20.24 20.67 1.10
C ARG A 65 -20.22 19.17 0.84
N PRO A 66 -19.37 18.66 -0.07
CA PRO A 66 -19.28 17.23 -0.28
C PRO A 66 -19.00 16.53 1.06
N PRO A 67 -19.59 15.34 1.29
CA PRO A 67 -19.56 14.66 2.59
C PRO A 67 -18.14 14.49 3.11
N PRO A 68 -17.89 14.47 4.44
CA PRO A 68 -16.55 14.40 5.01
C PRO A 68 -15.86 13.11 4.57
N ARG A 69 -15.01 13.24 3.55
CA ARG A 69 -14.20 12.15 2.97
C ARG A 69 -13.05 11.71 3.87
N THR A 70 -13.06 12.16 5.12
CA THR A 70 -11.98 12.00 6.09
C THR A 70 -12.51 11.61 7.44
N LYS A 71 -11.97 10.53 8.00
CA LYS A 71 -12.24 10.08 9.36
C LYS A 71 -11.06 10.43 10.24
N GLU A 72 -11.30 11.08 11.36
CA GLU A 72 -10.24 11.37 12.34
C GLU A 72 -10.19 10.25 13.37
N ILE A 73 -9.00 9.67 13.56
CA ILE A 73 -8.76 8.67 14.59
C ILE A 73 -7.60 9.12 15.49
N LEU A 74 -7.69 8.81 16.78
CA LEU A 74 -6.62 9.04 17.73
C LEU A 74 -5.68 7.84 17.72
N VAL A 75 -4.45 8.02 17.23
CA VAL A 75 -3.41 6.97 17.27
C VAL A 75 -2.30 7.48 18.18
N LYS A 76 -2.06 6.79 19.31
CA LYS A 76 -1.02 7.16 20.29
C LYS A 76 -1.10 8.63 20.76
N GLY A 77 -2.31 9.18 20.90
CA GLY A 77 -2.52 10.57 21.32
C GLY A 77 -2.40 11.62 20.21
N GLN A 78 -2.10 11.22 18.97
CA GLN A 78 -2.09 12.10 17.80
C GLN A 78 -3.34 11.88 16.95
N LEU A 79 -3.99 12.98 16.55
CA LEU A 79 -5.13 12.92 15.63
C LEU A 79 -4.63 12.71 14.20
N VAL A 80 -4.99 11.57 13.60
CA VAL A 80 -4.63 11.20 12.23
C VAL A 80 -5.88 11.19 11.36
N LYS A 81 -5.83 11.93 10.24
CA LYS A 81 -6.88 11.98 9.23
C LYS A 81 -6.73 10.82 8.25
N LEU A 82 -7.67 9.88 8.26
CA LEU A 82 -7.76 8.80 7.28
C LEU A 82 -8.56 9.27 6.06
N LYS A 83 -8.18 8.82 4.88
CA LYS A 83 -8.87 9.14 3.61
C LYS A 83 -9.64 7.92 3.11
N TYR A 84 -10.87 8.14 2.66
CA TYR A 84 -11.67 7.09 2.02
C TYR A 84 -11.11 6.70 0.63
N CYS A 85 -11.28 5.43 0.25
CA CYS A 85 -11.04 4.92 -1.09
C CYS A 85 -12.37 4.46 -1.69
N PHE A 86 -12.76 5.05 -2.82
CA PHE A 86 -14.03 4.75 -3.49
C PHE A 86 -14.06 3.40 -4.19
N THR A 87 -12.90 2.91 -4.63
CA THR A 87 -12.78 1.62 -5.32
C THR A 87 -12.84 0.45 -4.33
N CYS A 88 -12.04 0.53 -3.26
CA CYS A 88 -11.97 -0.54 -2.25
C CYS A 88 -13.01 -0.41 -1.13
N LYS A 89 -13.75 0.71 -1.10
CA LYS A 89 -14.84 1.00 -0.14
C LYS A 89 -14.40 0.96 1.33
N ILE A 90 -13.18 1.41 1.61
CA ILE A 90 -12.57 1.42 2.96
C ILE A 90 -11.96 2.78 3.29
N PHE A 91 -11.88 3.08 4.59
CA PHE A 91 -10.96 4.10 5.09
C PHE A 91 -9.55 3.54 5.12
N ARG A 92 -8.66 4.14 4.33
CA ARG A 92 -7.27 3.67 4.20
C ARG A 92 -6.54 3.81 5.55
N PRO A 93 -5.88 2.76 6.05
CA PRO A 93 -4.99 2.85 7.20
C PRO A 93 -3.87 3.89 6.98
N PRO A 94 -3.24 4.39 8.05
CA PRO A 94 -2.08 5.26 7.92
C PRO A 94 -0.99 4.57 7.07
N ARG A 95 -0.43 5.30 6.10
CA ARG A 95 0.59 4.85 5.12
C ARG A 95 0.09 4.00 3.95
N ALA A 96 -1.18 3.59 3.91
CA ALA A 96 -1.75 2.87 2.78
C ALA A 96 -2.20 3.81 1.64
N SER A 97 -2.06 3.36 0.40
CA SER A 97 -2.45 4.06 -0.82
C SER A 97 -3.19 3.14 -1.78
N HIS A 98 -4.05 3.69 -2.64
CA HIS A 98 -4.69 2.89 -3.69
C HIS A 98 -3.74 2.84 -4.88
N CYS A 99 -3.30 1.63 -5.24
CA CYS A 99 -2.53 1.41 -6.45
C CYS A 99 -3.50 1.17 -7.60
N SER A 100 -3.55 2.09 -8.56
CA SER A 100 -4.42 1.97 -9.74
C SER A 100 -4.01 0.81 -10.66
N LEU A 101 -2.74 0.41 -10.65
CA LEU A 101 -2.24 -0.72 -11.44
C LEU A 101 -2.70 -2.07 -10.86
N CYS A 102 -2.66 -2.20 -9.53
CA CYS A 102 -3.09 -3.41 -8.82
C CYS A 102 -4.58 -3.41 -8.51
N ASP A 103 -5.28 -2.28 -8.74
CA ASP A 103 -6.68 -2.04 -8.38
C ASP A 103 -7.01 -2.31 -6.91
N ASN A 104 -6.03 -2.21 -6.04
CA ASN A 104 -6.16 -2.55 -4.63
C ASN A 104 -5.48 -1.49 -3.75
N CYS A 105 -5.99 -1.34 -2.52
CA CYS A 105 -5.28 -0.60 -1.49
C CYS A 105 -4.15 -1.47 -0.94
N VAL A 106 -2.98 -0.86 -0.81
CA VAL A 106 -1.74 -1.43 -0.27
C VAL A 106 -1.11 -0.45 0.70
#